data_AF-A0A7V6A3B2-F1
#
_entry.id   AF-A0A7V6A3B2-F1
#
_cell.length_a   1.000
_cell.length_b   1.000
_cell.length_c   1.000
_cell.angle_alpha   90.00
_cell.angle_beta   90.00
_cell.angle_gamma   90.00
#
_symmetry.space_group_name_H-M   'P 1'
#
loop_
_entity.id
_entity.type
_entity.pdbx_description
1 polymer ?
#
loop_
_entity_poly.entity_id
_entity_poly.type
_entity_poly.pdbx_seq_one_letter_code
_entity_poly.pdbx_strand_id
1 'polypeptide(L)'
;METSILQFLPRFWWIWVPGGLAILWGISLVLVRRWTLKQCSAALNREVRFDAPHCRLPDLHPQDQEALRLLREYRRRYLLRLWPDTRFSFREINDLAQTLVTEIARIYYPEEERPELKASLADLVALYRRVGVRLTAWLETAPFRPLRDMELATVMLIHETYQKVVDNPVHQFLKRYHLYRAARWTWAAINIANPFYWGRQAAYRSSREFLARVFLAKVVTVVGEEAMRLYSRRSLNLHVFRRCQVGVQEMINLAMGQNGTLPAEVILTLLKSVLKVKGLEDQEKVALLRRLSHPHTRDTGLAELTSAEQKEVHEWLQGLVKTCWRGPERRQLLNMVQARWQEIGTKSEA
;
A
#
# COMPACT_ATOMS: atom_id res chain seq x y z
N MET A 1 -76.07 17.32 12.33
CA MET A 1 -75.27 16.15 12.71
C MET A 1 -73.85 16.35 12.22
N GLU A 2 -73.07 17.17 12.93
CA GLU A 2 -71.64 17.31 12.71
C GLU A 2 -70.95 16.87 14.01
N THR A 3 -71.02 15.57 14.29
CA THR A 3 -70.21 14.97 15.33
C THR A 3 -68.78 14.96 14.84
N SER A 4 -68.06 15.98 15.31
CA SER A 4 -66.69 16.31 15.00
C SER A 4 -65.75 15.11 15.16
N ILE A 5 -65.10 14.74 14.05
CA ILE A 5 -63.99 13.78 13.96
C ILE A 5 -62.88 14.10 14.99
N LEU A 6 -62.81 15.35 15.46
CA LEU A 6 -61.89 15.84 16.48
C LEU A 6 -62.13 15.30 17.90
N GLN A 7 -63.33 14.81 18.24
CA GLN A 7 -63.60 14.22 19.57
C GLN A 7 -63.04 12.79 19.73
N PHE A 8 -62.69 12.11 18.62
CA PHE A 8 -62.11 10.76 18.67
C PHE A 8 -60.59 10.76 18.88
N LEU A 9 -59.90 11.88 18.62
CA LEU A 9 -58.44 11.99 18.74
C LEU A 9 -57.87 11.73 20.16
N PRO A 10 -58.44 12.29 21.26
CA PRO A 10 -57.82 12.13 22.59
C PRO A 10 -57.89 10.70 23.13
N ARG A 11 -58.84 9.87 22.67
CA ARG A 11 -59.02 8.50 23.17
C ARG A 11 -57.96 7.52 22.67
N PHE A 12 -57.31 7.82 21.54
CA PHE A 12 -56.31 6.96 20.91
C PHE A 12 -54.88 7.51 20.99
N TRP A 13 -54.62 8.53 21.82
CA TRP A 13 -53.30 9.15 21.97
C TRP A 13 -52.19 8.12 22.30
N TRP A 14 -52.53 7.05 23.03
CA TRP A 14 -51.64 5.94 23.38
C TRP A 14 -51.20 5.08 22.19
N ILE A 15 -51.87 5.16 21.03
CA ILE A 15 -51.43 4.51 19.77
C ILE A 15 -50.53 5.46 18.97
N TRP A 16 -50.85 6.75 18.97
CA TRP A 16 -50.11 7.75 18.21
C TRP A 16 -48.72 8.04 18.78
N VAL A 17 -48.57 8.01 20.11
CA VAL A 17 -47.27 8.19 20.78
C VAL A 17 -46.23 7.11 20.38
N PRO A 18 -46.51 5.78 20.51
CA PRO A 18 -45.58 4.75 20.09
C PRO A 18 -45.43 4.69 18.55
N GLY A 19 -46.48 4.98 17.80
CA GLY A 19 -46.40 5.08 16.34
C GLY A 19 -45.44 6.20 15.88
N GLY A 20 -45.56 7.39 16.49
CA GLY A 20 -44.66 8.51 16.25
C GLY A 20 -43.22 8.21 16.67
N LEU A 21 -43.02 7.55 17.81
CA LEU A 21 -41.70 7.13 18.28
C LEU A 21 -41.04 6.12 17.32
N ALA A 22 -41.81 5.14 16.81
CA ALA A 22 -41.33 4.15 15.84
C ALA A 22 -40.95 4.79 14.50
N ILE A 23 -41.74 5.76 14.01
CA ILE A 23 -41.42 6.52 12.79
C ILE A 23 -40.15 7.34 12.98
N LEU A 24 -40.05 8.08 14.09
CA LEU A 24 -38.87 8.88 14.42
C LEU A 24 -37.61 8.01 14.55
N TRP A 25 -37.76 6.81 15.12
CA TRP A 25 -36.69 5.82 15.20
C TRP A 25 -36.28 5.26 13.83
N GLY A 26 -37.26 4.92 12.98
CA GLY A 26 -37.01 4.48 11.61
C GLY A 26 -36.28 5.56 10.79
N ILE A 27 -36.68 6.82 10.92
CA ILE A 27 -36.03 7.97 10.29
C ILE A 27 -34.59 8.12 10.81
N SER A 28 -34.37 8.01 12.13
CA SER A 28 -33.03 8.07 12.74
C SER A 28 -32.11 6.97 12.20
N LEU A 29 -32.58 5.72 12.12
CA LEU A 29 -31.81 4.62 11.54
C LEU A 29 -31.48 4.84 10.06
N VAL A 30 -32.43 5.36 9.27
CA VAL A 30 -32.21 5.70 7.86
C VAL A 30 -31.19 6.83 7.72
N LEU A 31 -31.25 7.85 8.59
CA LEU A 31 -30.29 8.95 8.61
C LEU A 31 -28.89 8.48 9.01
N VAL A 32 -28.76 7.66 10.06
CA VAL A 32 -27.48 7.06 10.46
C VAL A 32 -26.93 6.16 9.37
N ARG A 33 -27.77 5.35 8.72
CA ARG A 33 -27.36 4.52 7.57
C ARG A 33 -26.92 5.37 6.39
N ARG A 34 -27.65 6.43 6.06
CA ARG A 34 -27.28 7.35 4.98
C ARG A 34 -26.00 8.11 5.30
N TRP A 35 -25.82 8.54 6.55
CA TRP A 35 -24.61 9.23 7.00
C TRP A 35 -23.40 8.31 7.00
N THR A 36 -23.53 7.08 7.50
CA THR A 36 -22.45 6.06 7.44
C THR A 36 -22.13 5.66 6.01
N LEU A 37 -23.12 5.47 5.14
CA LEU A 37 -22.88 5.24 3.70
C LEU A 37 -22.23 6.45 3.04
N LYS A 38 -22.62 7.67 3.40
CA LYS A 38 -22.01 8.91 2.87
C LYS A 38 -20.58 9.07 3.35
N GLN A 39 -20.28 8.74 4.61
CA GLN A 39 -18.93 8.74 5.14
C GLN A 39 -18.07 7.63 4.53
N CYS A 40 -18.60 6.42 4.38
CA CYS A 40 -17.90 5.31 3.73
C CYS A 40 -17.66 5.61 2.25
N SER A 41 -18.65 6.14 1.52
CA SER A 41 -18.47 6.54 0.12
C SER A 41 -17.57 7.75 -0.04
N ALA A 42 -17.58 8.71 0.89
CA ALA A 42 -16.62 9.81 0.91
C ALA A 42 -15.20 9.32 1.23
N ALA A 43 -15.04 8.35 2.14
CA ALA A 43 -13.76 7.69 2.41
C ALA A 43 -13.28 6.89 1.20
N LEU A 44 -14.19 6.15 0.54
CA LEU A 44 -13.92 5.39 -0.68
C LEU A 44 -13.57 6.33 -1.84
N ASN A 45 -14.26 7.45 -2.00
CA ASN A 45 -13.93 8.47 -3.00
C ASN A 45 -12.64 9.21 -2.67
N ARG A 46 -12.28 9.36 -1.39
CA ARG A 46 -10.95 9.85 -0.98
C ARG A 46 -9.89 8.82 -1.34
N GLU A 47 -10.02 7.55 -0.95
CA GLU A 47 -9.04 6.50 -1.29
C GLU A 47 -8.93 6.24 -2.81
N VAL A 48 -10.05 6.21 -3.53
CA VAL A 48 -10.06 6.08 -4.99
C VAL A 48 -9.44 7.29 -5.68
N ARG A 49 -9.53 8.50 -5.09
CA ARG A 49 -8.83 9.70 -5.57
C ARG A 49 -7.35 9.75 -5.16
N PHE A 50 -6.98 9.22 -4.00
CA PHE A 50 -5.62 9.34 -3.44
C PHE A 50 -4.68 8.20 -3.85
N ASP A 51 -5.19 7.02 -4.22
CA ASP A 51 -4.40 5.93 -4.79
C ASP A 51 -4.87 5.70 -6.24
N ALA A 52 -4.49 6.54 -7.21
CA ALA A 52 -4.19 5.95 -8.52
C ALA A 52 -3.03 4.94 -8.29
N PRO A 53 -2.90 3.82 -9.02
CA PRO A 53 -1.65 3.07 -8.97
C PRO A 53 -0.52 4.03 -9.37
N HIS A 54 0.23 4.52 -8.38
CA HIS A 54 1.34 5.45 -8.57
C HIS A 54 2.57 4.59 -8.84
N CYS A 55 2.48 3.72 -9.84
CA CYS A 55 3.67 3.06 -10.35
C CYS A 55 4.53 4.18 -10.94
N ARG A 56 5.46 4.68 -10.14
CA ARG A 56 6.46 5.68 -10.51
C ARG A 56 7.51 4.99 -11.38
N LEU A 57 7.10 4.45 -12.52
CA LEU A 57 8.00 3.93 -13.54
C LEU A 57 8.55 5.13 -14.31
N PRO A 58 9.88 5.24 -14.52
CA PRO A 58 10.45 6.24 -15.40
C PRO A 58 10.04 5.81 -16.81
N ASP A 59 9.49 6.74 -17.58
CA ASP A 59 9.10 6.54 -18.98
C ASP A 59 8.12 5.37 -19.21
N LEU A 60 6.83 5.69 -19.09
CA LEU A 60 5.73 4.74 -19.32
C LEU A 60 5.78 4.14 -20.73
N HIS A 61 6.18 2.88 -20.82
CA HIS A 61 6.10 2.09 -22.05
C HIS A 61 4.63 1.70 -22.33
N PRO A 62 4.24 1.39 -23.57
CA PRO A 62 2.91 0.85 -23.89
C PRO A 62 2.52 -0.34 -22.99
N GLN A 63 3.45 -1.25 -22.70
CA GLN A 63 3.23 -2.39 -21.80
C GLN A 63 2.91 -1.96 -20.35
N ASP A 64 3.56 -0.90 -19.85
CA ASP A 64 3.28 -0.36 -18.52
C ASP A 64 1.87 0.22 -18.47
N GLN A 65 1.44 0.90 -19.55
CA GLN A 65 0.08 1.42 -19.64
C GLN A 65 -0.96 0.30 -19.65
N GLU A 66 -0.67 -0.81 -20.33
CA GLU A 66 -1.54 -1.99 -20.37
C GLU A 66 -1.63 -2.67 -18.99
N ALA A 67 -0.50 -2.89 -18.32
CA ALA A 67 -0.48 -3.44 -16.97
C ALA A 67 -1.19 -2.51 -15.96
N LEU A 68 -1.08 -1.19 -16.10
CA LEU A 68 -1.86 -0.24 -15.30
C LEU A 68 -3.35 -0.30 -15.57
N ARG A 69 -3.78 -0.55 -16.82
CA ARG A 69 -5.19 -0.77 -17.16
C ARG A 69 -5.70 -2.04 -16.49
N LEU A 70 -4.96 -3.14 -16.60
CA LEU A 70 -5.27 -4.40 -15.92
C LEU A 70 -5.44 -4.19 -14.40
N LEU A 71 -4.50 -3.48 -13.77
CA LEU A 71 -4.57 -3.15 -12.34
C LEU A 71 -5.83 -2.35 -11.98
N ARG A 72 -6.19 -1.35 -12.79
CA ARG A 72 -7.40 -0.57 -12.59
C ARG A 72 -8.65 -1.43 -12.70
N GLU A 73 -8.68 -2.38 -13.63
CA GLU A 73 -9.80 -3.32 -13.81
C GLU A 73 -9.95 -4.27 -12.61
N TYR A 74 -8.86 -4.89 -12.15
CA TYR A 74 -8.87 -5.71 -10.95
C TYR A 74 -9.36 -4.91 -9.74
N ARG A 75 -8.81 -3.72 -9.53
CA ARG A 75 -9.23 -2.87 -8.41
C ARG A 75 -10.70 -2.48 -8.49
N ARG A 76 -11.17 -2.11 -9.69
CA ARG A 76 -12.57 -1.76 -9.95
C ARG A 76 -13.49 -2.94 -9.67
N ARG A 77 -13.08 -4.16 -10.02
CA ARG A 77 -13.82 -5.41 -9.75
C ARG A 77 -14.06 -5.59 -8.25
N TYR A 78 -13.05 -5.38 -7.41
CA TYR A 78 -13.18 -5.53 -5.95
C TYR A 78 -13.87 -4.36 -5.25
N LEU A 79 -13.75 -3.13 -5.79
CA LEU A 79 -14.40 -1.96 -5.20
C LEU A 79 -15.89 -1.84 -5.57
N LEU A 80 -16.26 -2.12 -6.83
CA LEU A 80 -17.60 -1.82 -7.36
C LEU A 80 -18.55 -3.01 -7.38
N ARG A 81 -18.06 -4.25 -7.54
CA ARG A 81 -18.94 -5.41 -7.64
C ARG A 81 -19.41 -5.79 -6.24
N LEU A 82 -20.70 -5.58 -5.95
CA LEU A 82 -21.33 -6.07 -4.72
C LEU A 82 -21.26 -7.60 -4.73
N TRP A 83 -20.30 -8.16 -4.01
CA TRP A 83 -20.24 -9.59 -3.73
C TRP A 83 -20.92 -9.83 -2.39
N PRO A 84 -22.15 -10.40 -2.37
CA PRO A 84 -22.86 -10.65 -1.12
C PRO A 84 -22.23 -11.75 -0.24
N ASP A 85 -21.23 -12.48 -0.74
CA ASP A 85 -20.57 -13.61 -0.05
C ASP A 85 -19.05 -13.66 -0.28
N THR A 86 -18.34 -12.54 -0.11
CA THR A 86 -16.87 -12.56 -0.17
C THR A 86 -16.33 -13.39 1.00
N ARG A 87 -15.96 -14.64 0.74
CA ARG A 87 -15.26 -15.49 1.71
C ARG A 87 -13.83 -14.97 1.80
N PHE A 88 -13.56 -14.12 2.77
CA PHE A 88 -12.19 -13.67 3.03
C PHE A 88 -11.34 -14.85 3.49
N SER A 89 -10.68 -15.55 2.57
CA SER A 89 -9.79 -16.67 2.85
C SER A 89 -8.38 -16.36 2.37
N PHE A 90 -7.38 -16.83 3.12
CA PHE A 90 -5.97 -16.66 2.76
C PHE A 90 -5.65 -17.27 1.38
N ARG A 91 -6.29 -18.41 1.08
CA ARG A 91 -6.16 -19.09 -0.21
C ARG A 91 -6.61 -18.20 -1.37
N GLU A 92 -7.79 -17.59 -1.28
CA GLU A 92 -8.31 -16.70 -2.34
C GLU A 92 -7.41 -15.46 -2.55
N ILE A 93 -6.82 -14.92 -1.47
CA ILE A 93 -5.89 -13.79 -1.56
C ILE A 93 -4.61 -14.21 -2.28
N ASN A 94 -4.08 -15.40 -1.97
CA ASN A 94 -2.88 -15.92 -2.62
C ASN A 94 -3.15 -16.26 -4.10
N ASP A 95 -4.26 -16.92 -4.40
CA ASP A 95 -4.66 -17.26 -5.77
C ASP A 95 -4.86 -15.98 -6.61
N LEU A 96 -5.46 -14.94 -6.03
CA LEU A 96 -5.57 -13.62 -6.63
C LEU A 96 -4.19 -13.01 -6.93
N ALA A 97 -3.28 -13.01 -5.94
CA ALA A 97 -1.94 -12.46 -6.11
C ALA A 97 -1.16 -13.20 -7.21
N GLN A 98 -1.21 -14.53 -7.23
CA GLN A 98 -0.55 -15.35 -8.25
C GLN A 98 -1.13 -15.13 -9.64
N THR A 99 -2.45 -15.07 -9.77
CA THR A 99 -3.13 -14.78 -11.04
C THR A 99 -2.71 -13.41 -11.57
N LEU A 100 -2.73 -12.40 -10.71
CA LEU A 100 -2.34 -11.03 -11.07
C LEU A 100 -0.87 -10.95 -11.52
N VAL A 101 0.05 -11.61 -10.81
CA VAL A 101 1.47 -11.68 -11.17
C VAL A 101 1.64 -12.33 -12.54
N THR A 102 0.90 -13.42 -12.81
CA THR A 102 0.96 -14.16 -14.08
C THR A 102 0.44 -13.33 -15.25
N GLU A 103 -0.70 -12.64 -15.08
CA GLU A 103 -1.26 -11.77 -16.12
C GLU A 103 -0.36 -10.57 -16.40
N ILE A 104 0.26 -9.98 -15.38
CA ILE A 104 1.26 -8.93 -15.57
C ILE A 104 2.48 -9.47 -16.31
N ALA A 105 2.97 -10.67 -15.95
CA ALA A 105 4.09 -11.29 -16.65
C ALA A 105 3.81 -11.45 -18.16
N ARG A 106 2.60 -11.88 -18.53
CA ARG A 106 2.15 -12.02 -19.93
C ARG A 106 2.20 -10.71 -20.71
N ILE A 107 1.90 -9.57 -20.08
CA ILE A 107 1.96 -8.26 -20.73
C ILE A 107 3.41 -7.89 -21.11
N TYR A 108 4.37 -8.19 -20.24
CA TYR A 108 5.78 -7.89 -20.50
C TYR A 108 6.45 -8.93 -21.41
N TYR A 109 5.95 -10.17 -21.41
CA TYR A 109 6.54 -11.30 -22.13
C TYR A 109 5.47 -12.13 -22.86
N PRO A 110 4.82 -11.56 -23.89
CA PRO A 110 3.72 -12.22 -24.58
C PRO A 110 4.14 -13.46 -25.39
N GLU A 111 5.40 -13.51 -25.84
CA GLU A 111 5.93 -14.59 -26.67
C GLU A 111 6.36 -15.83 -25.87
N GLU A 112 6.43 -15.74 -24.53
CA GLU A 112 6.88 -16.84 -23.68
C GLU A 112 5.70 -17.75 -23.29
N GLU A 113 5.88 -19.06 -23.32
CA GLU A 113 4.83 -20.02 -22.92
C GLU A 113 4.52 -19.93 -21.42
N ARG A 114 5.55 -19.63 -20.60
CA ARG A 114 5.47 -19.47 -19.14
C ARG A 114 6.17 -18.19 -18.69
N PRO A 115 5.56 -17.01 -18.92
CA PRO A 115 6.19 -15.72 -18.67
C PRO A 115 6.50 -15.49 -17.18
N GLU A 116 5.74 -16.12 -16.27
CA GLU A 116 5.98 -16.09 -14.84
C GLU A 116 7.32 -16.72 -14.42
N LEU A 117 7.87 -17.63 -15.22
CA LEU A 117 9.17 -18.28 -14.96
C LEU A 117 10.37 -17.45 -15.42
N LYS A 118 10.12 -16.28 -16.03
CA LYS A 118 11.17 -15.37 -16.49
C LYS A 118 11.84 -14.60 -15.33
N ALA A 119 11.21 -14.58 -14.17
CA ALA A 119 11.78 -14.05 -12.94
C ALA A 119 12.67 -15.10 -12.26
N SER A 120 13.83 -14.69 -11.74
CA SER A 120 14.67 -15.60 -10.94
C SER A 120 14.03 -15.89 -9.59
N LEU A 121 14.52 -16.93 -8.89
CA LEU A 121 14.07 -17.20 -7.52
C LEU A 121 14.38 -16.03 -6.57
N ALA A 122 15.53 -15.37 -6.76
CA ALA A 122 15.90 -14.18 -5.99
C ALA A 122 14.92 -13.03 -6.21
N ASP A 123 14.48 -12.85 -7.45
CA ASP A 123 13.48 -11.85 -7.85
C ASP A 123 12.12 -12.10 -7.19
N LEU A 124 11.67 -13.36 -7.14
CA LEU A 124 10.44 -13.76 -6.45
C LEU A 124 10.52 -13.52 -4.95
N VAL A 125 11.63 -13.89 -4.30
CA VAL A 125 11.83 -13.61 -2.87
C VAL A 125 11.82 -12.11 -2.59
N ALA A 126 12.46 -11.32 -3.46
CA ALA A 126 12.45 -9.86 -3.36
C ALA A 126 11.04 -9.28 -3.53
N LEU A 127 10.25 -9.80 -4.47
CA LEU A 127 8.84 -9.46 -4.68
C LEU A 127 8.04 -9.69 -3.39
N TYR A 128 8.07 -10.91 -2.84
CA TYR A 128 7.33 -11.24 -1.61
C TYR A 128 7.69 -10.33 -0.45
N ARG A 129 8.98 -10.06 -0.26
CA ARG A 129 9.46 -9.16 0.78
C ARG A 129 8.95 -7.72 0.59
N ARG A 130 9.03 -7.17 -0.63
CA ARG A 130 8.55 -5.81 -0.92
C ARG A 130 7.04 -5.69 -0.72
N VAL A 131 6.28 -6.68 -1.17
CA VAL A 131 4.83 -6.77 -0.93
C VAL A 131 4.56 -6.79 0.58
N GLY A 132 5.26 -7.64 1.34
CA GLY A 132 5.13 -7.74 2.79
C GLY A 132 5.35 -6.40 3.49
N VAL A 133 6.49 -5.75 3.24
CA VAL A 133 6.82 -4.45 3.85
C VAL A 133 5.75 -3.40 3.54
N ARG A 134 5.31 -3.30 2.28
CA ARG A 134 4.31 -2.31 1.87
C ARG A 134 2.94 -2.58 2.46
N LEU A 135 2.53 -3.84 2.57
CA LEU A 135 1.27 -4.22 3.21
C LEU A 135 1.33 -3.97 4.71
N THR A 136 2.43 -4.29 5.39
CA THR A 136 2.61 -3.99 6.82
C THR A 136 2.52 -2.49 7.08
N ALA A 137 3.25 -1.67 6.33
CA ALA A 137 3.20 -0.22 6.47
C ALA A 137 1.79 0.35 6.26
N TRP A 138 1.03 -0.21 5.32
CA TRP A 138 -0.36 0.18 5.12
C TRP A 138 -1.28 -0.29 6.26
N LEU A 139 -1.10 -1.52 6.77
CA LEU A 139 -1.85 -2.03 7.92
C LEU A 139 -1.63 -1.20 9.18
N GLU A 140 -0.52 -0.47 9.30
CA GLU A 140 -0.28 0.46 10.42
C GLU A 140 -1.11 1.75 10.34
N THR A 141 -1.69 2.05 9.17
CA THR A 141 -2.53 3.24 8.98
C THR A 141 -3.97 3.03 9.47
N ALA A 142 -4.57 4.07 10.05
CA ALA A 142 -6.00 4.03 10.38
C ALA A 142 -6.84 4.08 9.09
N PRO A 143 -7.96 3.33 8.97
CA PRO A 143 -8.62 2.54 10.00
C PRO A 143 -8.17 1.07 10.13
N PHE A 144 -7.10 0.64 9.44
CA PHE A 144 -6.71 -0.76 9.32
C PHE A 144 -5.81 -1.30 10.44
N ARG A 145 -5.26 -0.41 11.28
CA ARG A 145 -4.44 -0.77 12.46
C ARG A 145 -4.96 -1.93 13.31
N PRO A 146 -6.28 -2.06 13.62
CA PRO A 146 -6.79 -3.18 14.40
C PRO A 146 -6.67 -4.55 13.72
N LEU A 147 -6.51 -4.60 12.39
CA LEU A 147 -6.37 -5.86 11.64
C LEU A 147 -4.94 -6.42 11.71
N ARG A 148 -3.94 -5.58 11.98
CA ARG A 148 -2.53 -5.99 12.06
C ARG A 148 -2.29 -6.99 13.19
N ASP A 149 -2.87 -6.70 14.34
CA ASP A 149 -2.66 -7.46 15.58
C ASP A 149 -3.68 -8.63 15.71
N MET A 150 -4.43 -8.92 14.63
CA MET A 150 -5.43 -9.97 14.62
C MET A 150 -4.74 -11.32 14.41
N GLU A 151 -4.73 -12.16 15.44
CA GLU A 151 -4.12 -13.48 15.35
C GLU A 151 -4.78 -14.34 14.27
N LEU A 152 -3.98 -15.09 13.50
CA LEU A 152 -4.49 -16.10 12.57
C LEU A 152 -5.36 -17.14 13.28
N ALA A 153 -5.03 -17.48 14.53
CA ALA A 153 -5.87 -18.33 15.37
C ALA A 153 -7.26 -17.73 15.60
N THR A 154 -7.37 -16.40 15.78
CA THR A 154 -8.67 -15.72 15.87
C THR A 154 -9.41 -15.75 14.54
N VAL A 155 -8.72 -15.59 13.40
CA VAL A 155 -9.33 -15.74 12.06
C VAL A 155 -9.85 -17.16 11.84
N MET A 156 -9.05 -18.18 12.17
CA MET A 156 -9.40 -19.58 12.04
C MET A 156 -10.51 -19.97 13.02
N LEU A 157 -10.47 -19.49 14.27
CA LEU A 157 -11.54 -19.68 15.25
C LEU A 157 -12.85 -19.04 14.76
N ILE A 158 -12.80 -17.85 14.18
CA ILE A 158 -13.98 -17.22 13.55
C ILE A 158 -14.50 -18.09 12.39
N HIS A 159 -13.61 -18.63 11.56
CA HIS A 159 -13.97 -19.49 10.44
C HIS A 159 -14.58 -20.82 10.92
N GLU A 160 -13.96 -21.49 11.91
CA GLU A 160 -14.44 -22.72 12.51
C GLU A 160 -15.76 -22.51 13.26
N THR A 161 -15.91 -21.41 13.99
CA THR A 161 -17.16 -21.08 14.69
C THR A 161 -18.26 -20.81 13.67
N TYR A 162 -17.93 -20.15 12.56
CA TYR A 162 -18.86 -19.97 11.44
C TYR A 162 -19.25 -21.31 10.81
N GLN A 163 -18.29 -22.19 10.51
CA GLN A 163 -18.58 -23.52 9.99
C GLN A 163 -19.40 -24.37 10.97
N LYS A 164 -19.05 -24.38 12.27
CA LYS A 164 -19.82 -25.04 13.33
C LYS A 164 -21.25 -24.52 13.42
N VAL A 165 -21.49 -23.23 13.21
CA VAL A 165 -22.83 -22.65 13.16
C VAL A 165 -23.56 -23.06 11.87
N VAL A 166 -22.88 -23.07 10.73
CA VAL A 166 -23.46 -23.48 9.44
C VAL A 166 -23.81 -24.96 9.40
N ASP A 167 -22.97 -25.80 10.00
CA ASP A 167 -23.05 -27.26 10.03
C ASP A 167 -23.85 -27.80 11.21
N ASN A 168 -24.25 -26.94 12.15
CA ASN A 168 -25.12 -27.34 13.24
C ASN A 168 -26.45 -27.89 12.66
N PRO A 169 -26.91 -29.09 13.09
CA PRO A 169 -28.17 -29.67 12.64
C PRO A 169 -29.36 -28.70 12.80
N VAL A 170 -29.34 -27.81 13.81
CA VAL A 170 -30.36 -26.77 14.00
C VAL A 170 -30.34 -25.72 12.88
N HIS A 171 -29.15 -25.28 12.45
CA HIS A 171 -29.00 -24.33 11.34
C HIS A 171 -29.36 -24.96 10.00
N GLN A 172 -28.93 -26.21 9.76
CA GLN A 172 -29.31 -26.96 8.56
C GLN A 172 -30.83 -27.23 8.54
N PHE A 173 -31.45 -27.53 9.67
CA PHE A 173 -32.90 -27.67 9.82
C PHE A 173 -33.63 -26.34 9.55
N LEU A 174 -33.18 -25.24 10.15
CA LEU A 174 -33.70 -23.88 9.90
C LEU A 174 -33.57 -23.45 8.42
N LYS A 175 -32.49 -23.86 7.75
CA LYS A 175 -32.24 -23.61 6.33
C LYS A 175 -33.14 -24.50 5.44
N ARG A 176 -33.27 -25.79 5.77
CA ARG A 176 -34.06 -26.80 5.03
C ARG A 176 -35.56 -26.49 5.02
N TYR A 177 -36.09 -25.91 6.10
CA TYR A 177 -37.50 -25.53 6.22
C TYR A 177 -37.77 -24.05 5.91
N HIS A 178 -36.79 -23.28 5.42
CA HIS A 178 -36.87 -21.82 5.22
C HIS A 178 -37.28 -21.01 6.47
N LEU A 179 -37.32 -21.64 7.66
CA LEU A 179 -37.65 -21.06 8.96
C LEU A 179 -36.60 -20.08 9.46
N TYR A 180 -35.44 -20.00 8.79
CA TYR A 180 -34.43 -18.98 9.05
C TYR A 180 -35.03 -17.56 9.01
N ARG A 181 -36.03 -17.31 8.17
CA ARG A 181 -36.73 -16.01 8.15
C ARG A 181 -37.50 -15.80 9.46
N ALA A 182 -38.30 -16.78 9.87
CA ALA A 182 -39.09 -16.72 11.10
C ALA A 182 -38.21 -16.59 12.35
N ALA A 183 -37.18 -17.43 12.52
CA ALA A 183 -36.25 -17.35 13.65
C ALA A 183 -35.49 -16.01 13.69
N ARG A 184 -35.09 -15.49 12.52
CA ARG A 184 -34.47 -14.15 12.41
C ARG A 184 -35.47 -13.06 12.78
N TRP A 185 -36.74 -13.17 12.40
CA TRP A 185 -37.82 -12.27 12.79
C TRP A 185 -38.14 -12.35 14.29
N THR A 186 -38.14 -13.54 14.90
CA THR A 186 -38.34 -13.73 16.34
C THR A 186 -37.18 -13.15 17.15
N TRP A 187 -35.93 -13.43 16.74
CA TRP A 187 -34.75 -12.86 17.38
C TRP A 187 -34.64 -11.35 17.16
N ALA A 188 -35.09 -10.87 16.00
CA ALA A 188 -35.23 -9.46 15.70
C ALA A 188 -36.33 -8.79 16.53
N ALA A 189 -37.46 -9.46 16.76
CA ALA A 189 -38.57 -8.97 17.56
C ALA A 189 -38.17 -8.83 19.04
N ILE A 190 -37.44 -9.81 19.57
CA ILE A 190 -36.89 -9.77 20.94
C ILE A 190 -35.90 -8.60 21.10
N ASN A 191 -35.11 -8.31 20.06
CA ASN A 191 -34.11 -7.23 20.08
C ASN A 191 -34.58 -5.94 19.41
N ILE A 192 -35.86 -5.82 19.04
CA ILE A 192 -36.40 -4.66 18.30
C ILE A 192 -36.36 -3.40 19.16
N ALA A 193 -36.47 -3.58 20.48
CA ALA A 193 -36.41 -2.52 21.48
C ALA A 193 -34.98 -2.02 21.77
N ASN A 194 -33.94 -2.60 21.15
CA ASN A 194 -32.54 -2.18 21.35
C ASN A 194 -31.97 -1.48 20.09
N PRO A 195 -32.07 -0.13 20.01
CA PRO A 195 -31.49 0.69 18.93
C PRO A 195 -30.01 0.41 18.68
N PHE A 196 -29.28 0.14 19.75
CA PHE A 196 -27.84 -0.02 19.73
C PHE A 196 -27.42 -1.38 19.14
N TYR A 197 -28.27 -2.40 19.23
CA TYR A 197 -28.06 -3.70 18.57
C TYR A 197 -28.18 -3.58 17.05
N TRP A 198 -29.24 -2.92 16.56
CA TRP A 198 -29.45 -2.72 15.11
C TRP A 198 -28.42 -1.79 14.49
N GLY A 199 -28.06 -0.71 15.18
CA GLY A 199 -26.98 0.18 14.79
C GLY A 199 -25.64 -0.55 14.67
N ARG A 200 -25.26 -1.34 15.69
CA ARG A 200 -24.02 -2.12 15.66
C ARG A 200 -24.04 -3.23 14.61
N GLN A 201 -25.14 -3.95 14.43
CA GLN A 201 -25.24 -5.04 13.46
C GLN A 201 -25.14 -4.51 12.01
N ALA A 202 -25.81 -3.39 11.72
CA ALA A 202 -25.75 -2.74 10.41
C ALA A 202 -24.37 -2.13 10.14
N ALA A 203 -23.78 -1.47 11.14
CA ALA A 203 -22.42 -0.93 11.05
C ALA A 203 -21.38 -2.04 10.88
N TYR A 204 -21.43 -3.10 11.70
CA TYR A 204 -20.46 -4.19 11.68
C TYR A 204 -20.45 -4.97 10.37
N ARG A 205 -21.64 -5.31 9.82
CA ARG A 205 -21.73 -6.00 8.52
C ARG A 205 -21.26 -5.12 7.37
N SER A 206 -21.69 -3.85 7.33
CA SER A 206 -21.30 -2.92 6.26
C SER A 206 -19.81 -2.59 6.32
N SER A 207 -19.25 -2.41 7.52
CA SER A 207 -17.83 -2.11 7.73
C SER A 207 -16.93 -3.29 7.40
N ARG A 208 -17.31 -4.54 7.72
CA ARG A 208 -16.52 -5.73 7.36
C ARG A 208 -16.39 -5.91 5.86
N GLU A 209 -17.50 -5.83 5.15
CA GLU A 209 -17.51 -5.96 3.69
C GLU A 209 -16.70 -4.83 3.05
N PHE A 210 -16.86 -3.60 3.53
CA PHE A 210 -16.07 -2.46 3.09
C PHE A 210 -14.57 -2.64 3.35
N LEU A 211 -14.16 -2.99 4.57
CA LEU A 211 -12.76 -3.22 4.92
C LEU A 211 -12.13 -4.33 4.08
N ALA A 212 -12.84 -5.44 3.87
CA ALA A 212 -12.38 -6.53 3.03
C ALA A 212 -12.15 -6.09 1.57
N ARG A 213 -13.05 -5.27 1.00
CA ARG A 213 -12.91 -4.73 -0.36
C ARG A 213 -11.72 -3.79 -0.48
N VAL A 214 -11.55 -2.88 0.47
CA VAL A 214 -10.42 -1.94 0.47
C VAL A 214 -9.11 -2.70 0.65
N PHE A 215 -9.08 -3.69 1.54
CA PHE A 215 -7.94 -4.59 1.72
C PHE A 215 -7.57 -5.31 0.41
N LEU A 216 -8.53 -5.98 -0.25
CA LEU A 216 -8.28 -6.68 -1.51
C LEU A 216 -7.82 -5.72 -2.62
N ALA A 217 -8.45 -4.55 -2.73
CA ALA A 217 -8.03 -3.50 -3.66
C ALA A 217 -6.59 -3.03 -3.39
N LYS A 218 -6.18 -2.97 -2.11
CA LYS A 218 -4.81 -2.60 -1.73
C LYS A 218 -3.82 -3.72 -2.04
N VAL A 219 -4.17 -4.97 -1.76
CA VAL A 219 -3.35 -6.14 -2.14
C VAL A 219 -3.10 -6.15 -3.64
N VAL A 220 -4.15 -5.99 -4.46
CA VAL A 220 -4.02 -5.86 -5.92
C VAL A 220 -3.07 -4.73 -6.30
N THR A 221 -3.21 -3.56 -5.69
CA THR A 221 -2.36 -2.40 -6.01
C THR A 221 -0.90 -2.67 -5.66
N VAL A 222 -0.62 -3.18 -4.45
CA VAL A 222 0.75 -3.45 -3.99
C VAL A 222 1.38 -4.57 -4.80
N VAL A 223 0.72 -5.73 -4.91
CA VAL A 223 1.23 -6.89 -5.65
C VAL A 223 1.45 -6.54 -7.11
N GLY A 224 0.49 -5.87 -7.74
CA GLY A 224 0.60 -5.55 -9.16
C GLY A 224 1.66 -4.50 -9.47
N GLU A 225 1.83 -3.48 -8.64
CA GLU A 225 2.93 -2.53 -8.82
C GLU A 225 4.29 -3.22 -8.64
N GLU A 226 4.45 -4.12 -7.67
CA GLU A 226 5.70 -4.87 -7.50
C GLU A 226 5.92 -5.89 -8.63
N ALA A 227 4.87 -6.50 -9.17
CA ALA A 227 4.96 -7.40 -10.32
C ALA A 227 5.36 -6.63 -11.59
N MET A 228 4.79 -5.44 -11.82
CA MET A 228 5.23 -4.56 -12.91
C MET A 228 6.71 -4.21 -12.78
N ARG A 229 7.17 -3.85 -11.57
CA ARG A 229 8.60 -3.59 -11.33
C ARG A 229 9.47 -4.82 -11.59
N LEU A 230 8.97 -6.01 -11.24
CA LEU A 230 9.69 -7.26 -11.47
C LEU A 230 9.86 -7.56 -12.95
N TYR A 231 8.76 -7.59 -13.70
CA TYR A 231 8.77 -8.05 -15.09
C TYR A 231 9.17 -6.99 -16.09
N SER A 232 9.00 -5.71 -15.78
CA SER A 232 9.58 -4.64 -16.61
C SER A 232 11.10 -4.74 -16.71
N ARG A 233 11.77 -5.46 -15.77
CA ARG A 233 13.25 -5.60 -15.65
C ARG A 233 14.00 -4.26 -15.59
N ARG A 234 13.28 -3.16 -15.63
CA ARG A 234 13.73 -1.83 -15.28
C ARG A 234 13.76 -1.83 -13.78
N SER A 235 14.89 -2.30 -13.23
CA SER A 235 15.25 -2.05 -11.86
C SER A 235 15.36 -0.52 -11.71
N LEU A 236 14.21 0.06 -11.40
CA LEU A 236 13.90 1.48 -11.26
C LEU A 236 14.94 2.21 -10.41
N ASN A 237 15.52 1.48 -9.47
CA ASN A 237 16.50 1.98 -8.55
C ASN A 237 17.91 1.55 -8.87
N LEU A 238 18.22 0.68 -9.84
CA LEU A 238 19.62 0.28 -10.05
C LEU A 238 20.43 1.43 -10.64
N HIS A 239 19.86 2.28 -11.49
CA HIS A 239 20.52 3.51 -11.95
C HIS A 239 20.64 4.53 -10.81
N VAL A 240 19.57 4.77 -10.05
CA VAL A 240 19.58 5.70 -8.90
C VAL A 240 20.55 5.22 -7.81
N PHE A 241 20.50 3.93 -7.48
CA PHE A 241 21.37 3.24 -6.54
C PHE A 241 22.80 3.23 -7.03
N ARG A 242 23.08 2.86 -8.28
CA ARG A 242 24.43 2.90 -8.85
C ARG A 242 24.97 4.32 -8.81
N ARG A 243 24.21 5.32 -9.25
CA ARG A 243 24.60 6.73 -9.15
C ARG A 243 24.85 7.16 -7.70
N CYS A 244 23.96 6.81 -6.77
CA CYS A 244 24.15 7.12 -5.34
C CYS A 244 25.34 6.35 -4.75
N GLN A 245 25.58 5.12 -5.17
CA GLN A 245 26.69 4.29 -4.73
C GLN A 245 28.03 4.84 -5.21
N VAL A 246 28.11 5.23 -6.48
CA VAL A 246 29.26 5.93 -7.07
C VAL A 246 29.47 7.27 -6.37
N GLY A 247 28.43 8.09 -6.24
CA GLY A 247 28.51 9.39 -5.59
C GLY A 247 28.95 9.30 -4.13
N VAL A 248 28.35 8.41 -3.34
CA VAL A 248 28.77 8.17 -1.94
C VAL A 248 30.20 7.66 -1.89
N GLN A 249 30.60 6.75 -2.78
CA GLN A 249 31.96 6.22 -2.79
C GLN A 249 33.01 7.28 -3.20
N GLU A 250 32.70 8.15 -4.15
CA GLU A 250 33.55 9.29 -4.51
C GLU A 250 33.67 10.29 -3.36
N MET A 251 32.58 10.54 -2.63
CA MET A 251 32.62 11.36 -1.43
C MET A 251 33.50 10.74 -0.34
N ILE A 252 33.43 9.41 -0.16
CA ILE A 252 34.33 8.67 0.74
C ILE A 252 35.78 8.83 0.26
N ASN A 253 36.05 8.63 -1.03
CA ASN A 253 37.40 8.73 -1.61
C ASN A 253 38.00 10.13 -1.43
N LEU A 254 37.20 11.19 -1.58
CA LEU A 254 37.65 12.58 -1.36
C LEU A 254 37.89 12.90 0.11
N ALA A 255 37.03 12.39 1.00
CA ALA A 255 37.06 12.71 2.42
C ALA A 255 38.04 11.83 3.21
N MET A 256 38.42 10.67 2.67
CA MET A 256 39.47 9.83 3.21
C MET A 256 40.82 10.50 2.98
N GLY A 257 41.25 11.31 3.95
CA GLY A 257 42.61 11.84 4.00
C GLY A 257 43.64 10.76 4.35
N GLN A 258 44.89 11.18 4.60
CA GLN A 258 46.01 10.27 4.91
C GLN A 258 45.79 9.36 6.14
N ASN A 259 44.89 9.75 7.05
CA ASN A 259 44.63 9.03 8.29
C ASN A 259 43.64 7.85 8.13
N GLY A 260 43.08 7.62 6.94
CA GLY A 260 42.21 6.48 6.67
C GLY A 260 40.86 6.49 7.41
N THR A 261 40.49 7.61 8.04
CA THR A 261 39.23 7.78 8.76
C THR A 261 38.42 8.94 8.18
N LEU A 262 37.08 8.80 8.17
CA LEU A 262 36.18 9.85 7.71
C LEU A 262 35.88 10.84 8.84
N PRO A 263 35.94 12.16 8.58
CA PRO A 263 35.50 13.16 9.55
C PRO A 263 34.02 12.97 9.93
N ALA A 264 33.69 13.16 11.21
CA ALA A 264 32.32 12.96 11.71
C ALA A 264 31.28 13.84 11.00
N GLU A 265 31.65 15.08 10.66
CA GLU A 265 30.76 16.01 9.92
C GLU A 265 30.43 15.51 8.52
N VAL A 266 31.39 14.86 7.86
CA VAL A 266 31.19 14.23 6.54
C VAL A 266 30.25 13.05 6.68
N ILE A 267 30.47 12.16 7.65
CA ILE A 267 29.59 11.01 7.91
C ILE A 267 28.15 11.47 8.15
N LEU A 268 27.93 12.49 8.99
CA LEU A 268 26.61 13.02 9.28
C LEU A 268 25.93 13.62 8.04
N THR A 269 26.70 14.31 7.20
CA THR A 269 26.16 14.91 5.97
C THR A 269 25.81 13.85 4.95
N LEU A 270 26.67 12.83 4.75
CA LEU A 270 26.40 11.69 3.88
C LEU A 270 25.20 10.88 4.36
N LEU A 271 25.11 10.61 5.66
CA LEU A 271 23.97 9.94 6.28
C LEU A 271 22.66 10.69 5.99
N LYS A 272 22.63 12.01 6.22
CA LYS A 272 21.45 12.85 5.94
C LYS A 272 21.10 12.83 4.45
N SER A 273 22.07 12.90 3.57
CA SER A 273 21.85 12.85 2.12
C SER A 273 21.26 11.51 1.70
N VAL A 274 21.88 10.38 2.06
CA VAL A 274 21.41 9.01 1.75
C VAL A 274 19.98 8.77 2.23
N LEU A 275 19.66 9.20 3.46
CA LEU A 275 18.32 9.03 4.01
C LEU A 275 17.25 9.86 3.27
N LYS A 276 17.63 11.05 2.77
CA LYS A 276 16.75 11.98 2.04
C LYS A 276 16.56 11.64 0.56
N VAL A 277 17.42 10.81 -0.04
CA VAL A 277 17.27 10.43 -1.45
C VAL A 277 15.91 9.74 -1.65
N LYS A 278 15.11 10.31 -2.57
CA LYS A 278 13.86 9.72 -3.03
C LYS A 278 14.18 8.66 -4.10
N GLY A 279 13.44 7.57 -4.11
CA GLY A 279 13.63 6.47 -5.05
C GLY A 279 14.31 5.27 -4.41
N LEU A 280 15.39 5.49 -3.63
CA LEU A 280 16.09 4.39 -2.96
C LEU A 280 15.20 3.62 -1.98
N GLU A 281 15.21 2.30 -2.11
CA GLU A 281 14.60 1.38 -1.16
C GLU A 281 15.39 1.35 0.17
N ASP A 282 14.73 0.93 1.25
CA ASP A 282 15.37 0.86 2.57
C ASP A 282 16.60 -0.06 2.57
N GLN A 283 16.57 -1.14 1.79
CA GLN A 283 17.72 -2.03 1.67
C GLN A 283 18.90 -1.41 0.93
N GLU A 284 18.61 -0.63 -0.10
CA GLU A 284 19.62 0.10 -0.86
C GLU A 284 20.24 1.19 0.03
N LYS A 285 19.40 1.90 0.80
CA LYS A 285 19.88 2.82 1.84
C LYS A 285 20.76 2.09 2.83
N VAL A 286 20.33 0.97 3.41
CA VAL A 286 21.13 0.14 4.33
C VAL A 286 22.44 -0.31 3.69
N ALA A 287 22.46 -0.68 2.41
CA ALA A 287 23.67 -1.05 1.70
C ALA A 287 24.66 0.13 1.58
N LEU A 288 24.16 1.35 1.29
CA LEU A 288 24.96 2.58 1.30
C LEU A 288 25.46 2.91 2.72
N LEU A 289 24.62 2.77 3.74
CA LEU A 289 25.01 2.99 5.13
C LEU A 289 26.08 2.01 5.61
N ARG A 290 25.99 0.74 5.18
CA ARG A 290 27.02 -0.26 5.48
C ARG A 290 28.39 0.16 4.89
N ARG A 291 28.42 0.81 3.71
CA ARG A 291 29.66 1.37 3.17
C ARG A 291 30.19 2.54 3.99
N LEU A 292 29.32 3.42 4.48
CA LEU A 292 29.72 4.52 5.38
C LEU A 292 30.28 4.00 6.72
N SER A 293 29.77 2.88 7.23
CA SER A 293 30.27 2.28 8.46
C SER A 293 31.64 1.61 8.32
N HIS A 294 32.05 1.27 7.09
CA HIS A 294 33.33 0.63 6.79
C HIS A 294 33.97 1.35 5.59
N PRO A 295 34.43 2.61 5.77
CA PRO A 295 34.91 3.42 4.66
C PRO A 295 36.26 2.89 4.15
N HIS A 296 36.33 2.67 2.84
CA HIS A 296 37.54 2.24 2.15
C HIS A 296 37.60 2.94 0.80
N THR A 297 38.80 3.27 0.32
CA THR A 297 38.97 3.81 -1.04
C THR A 297 38.70 2.71 -2.06
N ARG A 298 37.94 3.05 -3.11
CA ARG A 298 37.61 2.11 -4.18
C ARG A 298 37.54 2.84 -5.50
N ASP A 299 37.88 2.15 -6.58
CA ASP A 299 37.47 2.59 -7.91
C ASP A 299 35.93 2.54 -7.98
N THR A 300 35.35 3.58 -8.56
CA THR A 300 33.91 3.83 -8.53
C THR A 300 33.27 3.56 -9.87
N GLY A 301 34.04 3.42 -10.95
CA GLY A 301 33.46 3.31 -12.29
C GLY A 301 32.69 4.58 -12.68
N LEU A 302 33.10 5.76 -12.18
CA LEU A 302 32.45 7.04 -12.48
C LEU A 302 32.37 7.33 -13.99
N ALA A 303 33.34 6.85 -14.78
CA ALA A 303 33.34 6.94 -16.23
C ALA A 303 32.23 6.12 -16.91
N GLU A 304 31.67 5.10 -16.23
CA GLU A 304 30.60 4.24 -16.73
C GLU A 304 29.19 4.82 -16.51
N LEU A 305 29.09 6.02 -15.91
CA LEU A 305 27.84 6.77 -15.76
C LEU A 305 27.57 7.64 -17.00
N THR A 306 26.31 7.94 -17.27
CA THR A 306 25.94 8.90 -18.33
C THR A 306 26.40 10.31 -17.97
N SER A 307 26.63 11.19 -18.96
CA SER A 307 27.10 12.56 -18.72
C SER A 307 26.17 13.37 -17.80
N ALA A 308 24.86 13.09 -17.82
CA ALA A 308 23.89 13.72 -16.93
C ALA A 308 24.05 13.24 -15.47
N GLU A 309 24.17 11.92 -15.26
CA GLU A 309 24.41 11.34 -13.93
C GLU A 309 25.76 11.76 -13.35
N GLN A 310 26.78 11.79 -14.21
CA GLN A 310 28.09 12.33 -13.89
C GLN A 310 27.94 13.77 -13.34
N LYS A 311 27.31 14.67 -14.10
CA LYS A 311 27.11 16.06 -13.66
C LYS A 311 26.41 16.16 -12.30
N GLU A 312 25.38 15.36 -12.05
CA GLU A 312 24.72 15.32 -10.74
C GLU A 312 25.68 14.89 -9.61
N VAL A 313 26.49 13.84 -9.82
CA VAL A 313 27.50 13.40 -8.85
C VAL A 313 28.51 14.51 -8.58
N HIS A 314 28.96 15.22 -9.62
CA HIS A 314 29.85 16.37 -9.48
C HIS A 314 29.25 17.47 -8.60
N GLU A 315 27.98 17.85 -8.86
CA GLU A 315 27.26 18.84 -8.07
C GLU A 315 27.13 18.41 -6.60
N TRP A 316 26.89 17.12 -6.34
CA TRP A 316 26.84 16.61 -4.98
C TRP A 316 28.20 16.66 -4.28
N LEU A 317 29.31 16.31 -4.97
CA LEU A 317 30.66 16.39 -4.42
C LEU A 317 31.00 17.83 -4.07
N GLN A 318 30.71 18.79 -4.96
CA GLN A 318 30.90 20.21 -4.68
C GLN A 318 30.05 20.66 -3.48
N GLY A 319 28.79 20.24 -3.41
CA GLY A 319 27.89 20.55 -2.30
C GLY A 319 28.43 20.03 -0.97
N LEU A 320 28.96 18.81 -0.96
CA LEU A 320 29.59 18.22 0.23
C LEU A 320 30.82 19.03 0.65
N VAL A 321 31.72 19.34 -0.29
CA VAL A 321 32.96 20.10 0.00
C VAL A 321 32.63 21.48 0.57
N LYS A 322 31.65 22.18 -0.02
CA LYS A 322 31.20 23.49 0.45
C LYS A 322 30.56 23.44 1.85
N THR A 323 29.97 22.30 2.22
CA THR A 323 29.25 22.12 3.49
C THR A 323 30.20 21.75 4.63
N CYS A 324 31.11 20.80 4.38
CA CYS A 324 31.91 20.17 5.43
C CYS A 324 33.31 20.77 5.60
N TRP A 325 33.81 21.59 4.67
CA TRP A 325 35.13 22.21 4.77
C TRP A 325 35.06 23.74 4.69
N ARG A 326 35.98 24.40 5.40
CA ARG A 326 36.09 25.87 5.46
C ARG A 326 37.51 26.31 5.11
N GLY A 327 37.65 27.60 4.75
CA GLY A 327 38.96 28.21 4.54
C GLY A 327 39.76 27.63 3.35
N PRO A 328 41.09 27.48 3.47
CA PRO A 328 41.96 27.09 2.36
C PRO A 328 41.74 25.63 1.91
N GLU A 329 41.43 24.71 2.84
CA GLU A 329 41.15 23.30 2.53
C GLU A 329 39.98 23.14 1.57
N ARG A 330 38.93 23.96 1.74
CA ARG A 330 37.77 23.98 0.82
C ARG A 330 38.19 24.29 -0.61
N ARG A 331 39.10 25.25 -0.81
CA ARG A 331 39.59 25.61 -2.15
C ARG A 331 40.40 24.48 -2.76
N GLN A 332 41.28 23.86 -1.97
CA GLN A 332 42.09 22.73 -2.42
C GLN A 332 41.21 21.55 -2.85
N LEU A 333 40.22 21.16 -2.04
CA LEU A 333 39.30 20.07 -2.35
C LEU A 333 38.42 20.36 -3.57
N LEU A 334 37.93 21.60 -3.73
CA LEU A 334 37.19 21.99 -4.93
C LEU A 334 38.05 21.88 -6.19
N ASN A 335 39.32 22.29 -6.11
CA ASN A 335 40.27 22.15 -7.23
C ASN A 335 40.53 20.68 -7.55
N MET A 336 40.68 19.81 -6.53
CA MET A 336 40.82 18.36 -6.73
C MET A 336 39.59 17.74 -7.40
N VAL A 337 38.39 18.12 -6.97
CA VAL A 337 37.12 17.67 -7.58
C VAL A 337 37.07 18.11 -9.04
N GLN A 338 37.49 19.33 -9.35
CA GLN A 338 37.47 19.86 -10.71
C GLN A 338 38.53 19.21 -11.62
N ALA A 339 39.74 18.97 -11.11
CA ALA A 339 40.80 18.26 -11.84
C ALA A 339 40.37 16.82 -12.17
N ARG A 340 39.85 16.09 -11.18
CA ARG A 340 39.31 14.74 -11.38
C ARG A 340 38.16 14.71 -12.39
N TRP A 341 37.36 15.78 -12.45
CA TRP A 341 36.29 15.92 -13.45
C TRP A 341 36.81 16.07 -14.88
N GLN A 342 37.86 16.87 -15.06
CA GLN A 342 38.49 17.07 -16.37
C GLN A 342 39.13 15.79 -16.90
N GLU A 343 39.77 15.00 -16.03
CA GLU A 343 40.35 13.69 -16.40
C GLU A 343 39.32 12.68 -16.91
N ILE A 344 38.08 12.76 -16.44
CA ILE A 344 37.00 11.87 -16.87
C ILE A 344 36.46 12.32 -18.23
N GLY A 345 36.33 13.64 -18.43
CA GLY A 345 35.90 14.20 -19.71
C GLY A 345 36.84 13.82 -20.86
N THR A 346 38.15 13.89 -20.65
CA THR A 346 39.13 13.52 -21.68
C THR A 346 39.13 12.03 -22.01
N LYS A 347 38.86 11.15 -21.04
CA LYS A 347 38.74 9.70 -21.27
C LYS A 347 37.46 9.29 -21.97
N SER A 348 36.43 10.13 -21.99
CA SER A 348 35.16 9.82 -22.66
C SER A 348 35.17 10.21 -24.14
N GLU A 349 36.11 11.06 -24.57
CA GLU A 349 36.25 11.51 -25.96
C GLU A 349 37.28 10.68 -26.77
N ALA A 350 38.15 9.95 -26.07
CA ALA A 350 39.11 9.01 -26.64
C ALA A 350 38.52 7.59 -26.70
#